data_AF-A0A962VFX0-F1
#
_entry.id   AF-A0A962VFX0-F1
#
_cell.length_a   1.000
_cell.length_b   1.000
_cell.length_c   1.000
_cell.angle_alpha   90.00
_cell.angle_beta   90.00
_cell.angle_gamma   90.00
#
_symmetry.space_group_name_H-M   'P 1'
#
loop_
_entity.id
_entity.type
_entity.pdbx_description
1 polymer ?
#
loop_
_entity_poly.entity_id
_entity_poly.type
_entity_poly.pdbx_seq_one_letter_code
_entity_poly.pdbx_strand_id
1 'polypeptide(L)' 'DITAAQLSDLTQARALAEQLGIKPNAGAGLGQVQTDIFEHTVEHRLLNPTFITQYPTEVSPLSRRNDDNPDVT' A
#
# COMPACT_ATOMS: atom_id res chain seq x y z
N ASP A 1 -8.89 -12.11 -8.94
CA ASP A 1 -7.78 -12.07 -7.97
C ASP A 1 -6.88 -10.89 -8.22
N ILE A 2 -6.38 -10.26 -7.15
CA ILE A 2 -5.41 -9.17 -7.22
C ILE A 2 -4.02 -9.79 -7.37
N THR A 3 -3.25 -9.35 -8.37
CA THR A 3 -1.90 -9.86 -8.63
C THR A 3 -0.83 -8.90 -8.12
N ALA A 4 0.35 -9.43 -7.76
CA ALA A 4 1.48 -8.61 -7.32
C ALA A 4 1.91 -7.58 -8.38
N ALA A 5 1.85 -7.95 -9.67
CA ALA A 5 2.18 -7.07 -10.78
C ALA A 5 1.29 -5.80 -10.84
N GLN A 6 0.01 -5.94 -10.48
CA GLN A 6 -0.92 -4.80 -10.42
C GLN A 6 -0.61 -3.85 -9.27
N LEU A 7 0.01 -4.34 -8.20
CA LEU A 7 0.37 -3.54 -7.04
C LEU A 7 1.77 -2.93 -7.15
N SER A 8 2.64 -3.43 -8.02
CA SER A 8 4.01 -2.94 -8.21
C SER A 8 4.14 -1.76 -9.18
N ASP A 9 3.08 -1.45 -9.93
CA ASP A 9 3.06 -0.34 -10.90
C ASP A 9 2.01 0.70 -10.51
N LEU A 10 2.39 1.99 -10.49
CA LEU A 10 1.49 3.06 -10.03
C LEU A 10 0.23 3.20 -10.87
N THR A 11 0.34 3.04 -12.19
CA THR A 11 -0.81 3.16 -13.08
C THR A 11 -1.78 2.00 -12.86
N GLN A 12 -1.27 0.78 -12.73
CA GLN A 12 -2.11 -0.39 -12.44
C GLN A 12 -2.70 -0.35 -11.03
N ALA A 13 -1.92 0.07 -10.03
CA ALA A 13 -2.37 0.18 -8.65
C ALA A 13 -3.48 1.22 -8.51
N ARG A 14 -3.36 2.37 -9.18
CA ARG A 14 -4.43 3.38 -9.23
C ARG A 14 -5.68 2.87 -9.92
N ALA A 15 -5.55 2.19 -11.06
CA ALA A 15 -6.70 1.59 -11.74
C ALA A 15 -7.41 0.54 -10.86
N LEU A 16 -6.64 -0.25 -10.11
CA LEU A 16 -7.19 -1.21 -9.15
C LEU A 16 -7.87 -0.50 -7.97
N ALA A 17 -7.26 0.55 -7.41
CA ALA A 17 -7.86 1.34 -6.34
C ALA A 17 -9.22 1.91 -6.77
N GLU A 18 -9.30 2.47 -7.99
CA GLU A 18 -10.56 2.98 -8.55
C GLU A 18 -11.61 1.88 -8.72
N GLN A 19 -11.22 0.69 -9.19
CA GLN A 19 -12.12 -0.48 -9.29
C GLN A 19 -12.66 -0.93 -7.93
N LEU A 20 -11.87 -0.75 -6.87
CA LEU A 20 -12.25 -1.04 -5.49
C LEU A 20 -13.05 0.09 -4.83
N GLY A 21 -13.33 1.19 -5.55
CA GLY A 21 -14.09 2.33 -5.02
C GLY A 21 -13.26 3.31 -4.19
N ILE A 22 -11.93 3.17 -4.21
CA ILE A 22 -10.98 4.05 -3.53
C ILE A 22 -10.64 5.20 -4.49
N LYS A 23 -10.63 6.44 -3.98
CA LYS A 23 -10.22 7.62 -4.75
C LYS A 23 -8.84 8.09 -4.28
N PRO A 24 -7.75 7.57 -4.85
CA PRO A 24 -6.41 8.00 -4.48
C PRO A 24 -6.19 9.48 -4.83
N ASN A 25 -5.47 10.20 -3.98
CA ASN A 25 -5.13 11.59 -4.24
C ASN A 25 -4.24 11.72 -5.49
N ALA A 26 -4.40 12.80 -6.26
CA ALA A 26 -3.64 12.99 -7.51
C ALA A 26 -2.11 12.97 -7.31
N GLY A 27 -1.64 13.44 -6.15
CA GLY A 27 -0.23 13.43 -5.74
C GLY A 27 0.23 12.17 -4.99
N ALA A 28 -0.65 11.19 -4.76
CA ALA A 28 -0.30 9.96 -4.04
C ALA A 28 0.65 9.11 -4.91
N GLY A 29 1.84 8.82 -4.40
CA GLY A 29 2.75 7.86 -5.01
C GLY A 29 2.31 6.42 -4.79
N LEU A 30 3.16 5.48 -5.20
CA LEU A 30 2.84 4.06 -5.19
C LEU A 30 2.58 3.54 -3.78
N GLY A 31 3.39 3.99 -2.80
CA GLY A 31 3.30 3.51 -1.43
C GLY A 31 1.99 3.90 -0.76
N GLN A 32 1.53 5.14 -1.01
CA GLN A 32 0.24 5.60 -0.51
C GLN A 32 -0.91 4.79 -1.13
N VAL A 33 -0.90 4.58 -2.45
CA VAL A 33 -1.97 3.82 -3.13
C VAL A 33 -2.00 2.36 -2.65
N GLN A 34 -0.85 1.72 -2.46
CA GLN A 34 -0.76 0.37 -1.89
C GLN A 34 -1.35 0.31 -0.48
N THR A 35 -1.06 1.32 0.35
CA THR A 35 -1.56 1.40 1.72
C THR A 35 -3.08 1.58 1.74
N ASP A 36 -3.62 2.48 0.91
CA ASP A 36 -5.07 2.70 0.80
C ASP A 36 -5.80 1.41 0.37
N ILE A 37 -5.24 0.65 -0.57
CA ILE A 37 -5.78 -0.66 -0.98
C ILE A 37 -5.76 -1.65 0.19
N PHE A 38 -4.67 -1.71 0.95
CA PHE A 38 -4.55 -2.59 2.12
C PHE A 38 -5.62 -2.27 3.18
N GLU A 39 -5.77 -0.99 3.56
CA GLU A 39 -6.75 -0.54 4.55
C GLU A 39 -8.18 -0.92 4.11
N HIS A 40 -8.49 -0.70 2.84
CA HIS A 40 -9.83 -0.97 2.32
C HIS A 40 -10.14 -2.47 2.19
N THR A 41 -9.16 -3.29 1.79
CA THR A 41 -9.43 -4.69 1.39
C THR A 41 -9.04 -5.73 2.42
N VAL A 42 -8.05 -5.46 3.27
CA VAL A 42 -7.44 -6.45 4.17
C VAL A 42 -7.66 -6.10 5.63
N GLU A 43 -7.50 -4.83 6.04
CA GLU A 43 -7.45 -4.45 7.46
C GLU A 43 -8.66 -4.96 8.27
N HIS A 44 -9.88 -4.76 7.76
CA HIS A 44 -11.12 -5.20 8.41
C HIS A 44 -11.28 -6.73 8.54
N ARG A 45 -10.43 -7.52 7.86
CA ARG A 45 -10.44 -8.99 7.89
C ARG A 45 -9.48 -9.55 8.93
N LEU A 46 -8.56 -8.74 9.46
CA LEU A 46 -7.56 -9.14 10.45
C LEU A 46 -8.17 -9.11 11.86
N LEU A 47 -8.95 -10.15 12.19
CA LEU A 47 -9.66 -10.22 13.49
C LEU A 47 -8.75 -10.51 14.69
N ASN A 48 -7.65 -11.22 14.46
CA ASN A 48 -6.68 -11.57 15.50
C ASN A 48 -5.52 -10.56 15.50
N PRO A 49 -4.81 -10.40 16.64
CA PRO A 49 -3.61 -9.59 16.70
C PRO A 49 -2.59 -10.02 15.64
N THR A 50 -2.41 -9.19 14.62
CA THR A 50 -1.57 -9.47 13.45
C THR A 50 -0.66 -8.28 13.24
N PHE A 51 0.65 -8.52 13.19
CA PHE A 51 1.62 -7.48 12.86
C PHE A 51 1.79 -7.38 11.36
N ILE A 52 1.51 -6.20 10.81
CA ILE A 52 1.82 -5.84 9.43
C ILE A 52 3.15 -5.12 9.43
N THR A 53 4.03 -5.50 8.50
CA THR A 53 5.43 -5.05 8.45
C THR A 53 5.77 -4.54 7.07
N GLN A 54 6.89 -3.83 6.94
CA GLN A 54 7.39 -3.31 5.66
C GLN A 54 6.41 -2.34 5.00
N TYR A 55 5.99 -1.33 5.75
CA TYR A 55 5.19 -0.24 5.19
C TYR A 55 6.06 0.57 4.22
N PRO A 56 5.49 1.09 3.11
CA PRO A 56 6.23 1.95 2.21
C PRO A 56 6.80 3.18 2.94
N THR A 57 8.04 3.54 2.62
CA THR A 57 8.71 4.71 3.19
C THR A 57 7.92 6.01 2.98
N GLU A 58 7.18 6.11 1.88
CA GLU A 58 6.31 7.25 1.55
C GLU A 58 5.28 7.54 2.63
N VAL A 59 4.68 6.50 3.23
CA VAL A 59 3.65 6.65 4.27
C VAL A 59 4.22 6.65 5.69
N SER A 60 5.54 6.42 5.83
CA SER A 60 6.22 6.23 7.10
C SER A 60 7.39 7.22 7.30
N PRO A 61 7.13 8.54 7.39
CA PRO A 61 8.17 9.58 7.37
C PRO A 61 9.10 9.57 8.59
N LEU A 62 8.68 8.96 9.70
CA LEU A 62 9.46 8.91 10.95
C LEU A 62 10.11 7.53 11.19
N SER A 63 9.77 6.54 10.38
CA SER A 63 10.30 5.19 10.52
C SER A 63 11.69 5.11 9.88
N ARG A 64 12.59 4.35 10.50
CA ARG A 64 13.90 4.07 9.92
C ARG A 64 13.70 3.27 8.63
N ARG A 65 14.33 3.69 7.53
CA ARG A 65 14.36 2.92 6.28
C ARG A 65 15.03 1.57 6.49
N ASN A 66 14.50 0.55 5.84
CA ASN A 66 15.10 -0.77 5.83
C ASN A 66 16.45 -0.74 5.08
N ASP A 67 17.45 -1.45 5.61
CA ASP A 67 18.82 -1.42 5.08
C ASP A 67 18.93 -2.19 3.73
N ASP A 68 18.14 -3.25 3.54
CA ASP A 68 18.16 -4.09 2.33
C ASP A 68 17.20 -3.56 1.24
N ASN A 69 16.07 -2.98 1.64
CA ASN A 69 15.07 -2.40 0.75
C ASN A 69 14.63 -0.98 1.23
N PRO A 70 15.29 0.09 0.76
CA PRO A 70 14.99 1.47 1.18
C PRO A 70 13.58 1.98 0.87
N ASP A 71 12.84 1.28 0.01
CA ASP A 71 11.45 1.64 -0.35
C ASP A 71 10.45 1.30 0.77
N VAL A 72 10.87 0.54 1.79
CA VAL A 72 10.07 0.20 2.98
C VAL A 72 10.79 0.57 4.28
N THR A 73 10.01 0.63 5.36
CA THR A 73 10.47 0.87 6.74
C THR A 73 10.09 -0.26 7.67
#